data_AF-A0A0E2N9G7-F1
#
_entry.id   AF-A0A0E2N9G7-F1
#
_cell.length_a   1.000
_cell.length_b   1.000
_cell.length_c   1.000
_cell.angle_alpha   90.00
_cell.angle_beta   90.00
_cell.angle_gamma   90.00
#
_symmetry.space_group_name_H-M   'P 1'
#
loop_
_entity.id
_entity.type
_entity.pdbx_description
1 polymer ?
#
loop_
_entity_poly.entity_id
_entity_poly.type
_entity_poly.pdbx_seq_one_letter_code
_entity_poly.pdbx_strand_id
1 'polypeptide(L)'
;MTRTEKLEFKRLNSIRKAAGNPVMETDVIPICDLVSARSRVTALRGLFKRAMVACRDSDFESSQRHLLAIARDIDRATAAAQKMASKLGI
;
A
#
# COMPACT_ATOMS: atom_id res chain seq x y z
N MET A 1 -6.43 2.74 -12.49
CA MET A 1 -5.19 3.19 -11.83
C MET A 1 -5.09 4.71 -11.83
N THR A 2 -4.77 5.29 -10.68
CA THR A 2 -4.50 6.74 -10.49
C THR A 2 -3.21 7.17 -11.23
N ARG A 3 -2.97 8.48 -11.36
CA ARG A 3 -1.73 9.01 -11.95
C ARG A 3 -0.49 8.51 -11.21
N THR A 4 -0.54 8.49 -9.88
CA THR A 4 0.56 8.02 -9.02
C THR A 4 0.81 6.53 -9.20
N GLU A 5 -0.24 5.71 -9.30
CA GLU A 5 -0.12 4.27 -9.56
C GLU A 5 0.52 4.00 -10.93
N LYS A 6 0.16 4.77 -11.96
CA LYS A 6 0.79 4.65 -13.29
C LYS A 6 2.29 4.99 -13.24
N LEU A 7 2.69 5.99 -12.46
CA LEU A 7 4.11 6.35 -12.28
C LEU A 7 4.88 5.25 -11.54
N GLU A 8 4.30 4.68 -10.49
CA GLU A 8 4.93 3.59 -9.74
C GLU A 8 5.07 2.33 -10.60
N PHE A 9 4.06 1.99 -11.40
CA PHE A 9 4.15 0.90 -12.36
C PHE A 9 5.29 1.12 -13.36
N LYS A 10 5.41 2.33 -13.93
CA LYS A 10 6.51 2.69 -14.83
C LYS A 10 7.87 2.53 -14.14
N ARG A 11 7.98 2.99 -12.89
CA ARG A 11 9.20 2.87 -12.08
C ARG A 11 9.60 1.40 -11.89
N LEU A 12 8.65 0.54 -11.50
CA LEU A 12 8.88 -0.89 -11.30
C LEU A 12 9.32 -1.57 -12.61
N ASN A 13 8.67 -1.23 -13.73
CA ASN A 13 9.05 -1.76 -15.03
C ASN A 13 10.49 -1.35 -15.42
N SER A 14 10.86 -0.09 -15.19
CA SER A 14 12.23 0.39 -15.44
C SER A 14 13.27 -0.34 -14.60
N ILE A 15 13.01 -0.57 -13.31
CA ILE A 15 13.91 -1.30 -12.41
C ILE A 15 14.09 -2.75 -12.88
N ARG A 16 12.98 -3.43 -13.17
CA ARG A 16 12.98 -4.82 -13.64
C ARG A 16 13.70 -4.98 -14.98
N LYS A 17 13.49 -4.05 -15.91
CA LYS A 17 14.22 -4.00 -17.18
C LYS A 17 15.73 -3.82 -16.96
N ALA A 18 16.14 -2.93 -16.05
CA ALA A 18 17.55 -2.71 -15.72
C ALA A 18 18.20 -3.93 -15.05
N ALA A 19 17.43 -4.71 -14.29
CA ALA A 19 17.87 -5.96 -13.66
C ALA A 19 17.89 -7.17 -14.61
N GLY A 20 17.63 -6.99 -15.92
CA GLY A 20 17.59 -8.09 -16.88
C GLY A 20 16.39 -9.03 -16.75
N ASN A 21 15.37 -8.64 -15.99
CA ASN A 21 14.14 -9.41 -15.78
C ASN A 21 12.91 -8.57 -16.19
N PRO A 22 12.69 -8.34 -17.50
CA PRO A 22 11.61 -7.49 -17.98
C PRO A 22 10.23 -8.01 -17.55
N VAL A 23 9.27 -7.09 -17.39
CA VAL A 23 7.88 -7.44 -17.05
C VAL A 23 7.27 -8.20 -18.22
N MET A 24 6.90 -9.45 -17.98
CA MET A 24 6.16 -10.28 -18.94
C MET A 24 4.67 -9.93 -18.91
N GLU A 25 3.94 -10.30 -19.96
CA GLU A 25 2.48 -10.07 -20.03
C GLU A 25 1.74 -10.71 -18.84
N THR A 26 2.19 -11.90 -18.41
CA THR A 26 1.67 -12.61 -17.23
C THR A 26 1.89 -11.87 -15.91
N ASP A 27 2.88 -10.98 -15.84
CA ASP A 27 3.24 -10.23 -14.63
C ASP A 27 2.47 -8.91 -14.52
N VAL A 28 1.88 -8.43 -15.62
CA VAL A 28 1.24 -7.11 -15.67
C VAL A 28 0.11 -7.00 -14.65
N ILE A 29 -0.80 -7.98 -14.61
CA ILE A 29 -1.94 -7.99 -13.68
C ILE A 29 -1.45 -8.04 -12.22
N PRO A 30 -0.61 -9.01 -11.81
CA PRO A 30 -0.07 -9.06 -10.45
C PRO A 30 0.67 -7.78 -10.02
N ILE A 31 1.43 -7.15 -10.91
CA ILE A 31 2.11 -5.88 -10.60
C ILE A 31 1.10 -4.75 -10.44
N CYS A 32 0.08 -4.67 -11.30
CA CYS A 32 -0.99 -3.68 -11.17
C CYS A 32 -1.74 -3.82 -9.84
N ASP A 33 -2.00 -5.06 -9.43
CA ASP A 33 -2.64 -5.36 -8.14
C ASP A 33 -1.74 -4.94 -6.97
N LEU A 34 -0.44 -5.25 -7.02
CA LEU A 34 0.52 -4.81 -6.01
C LEU A 34 0.58 -3.28 -5.90
N VAL A 35 0.68 -2.59 -7.02
CA VAL A 35 0.74 -1.12 -7.07
C VAL A 35 -0.54 -0.52 -6.48
N SER A 36 -1.70 -1.07 -6.85
CA SER A 36 -3.00 -0.66 -6.31
C SER A 36 -3.11 -0.93 -4.80
N ALA A 37 -2.63 -2.08 -4.34
CA ALA A 37 -2.61 -2.43 -2.92
C ALA A 37 -1.73 -1.46 -2.11
N ARG A 38 -0.50 -1.18 -2.57
CA ARG A 38 0.41 -0.21 -1.93
C ARG A 38 -0.18 1.21 -1.87
N SER A 39 -0.82 1.63 -2.97
CA SER A 39 -1.53 2.91 -3.05
C SER A 39 -2.66 3.01 -2.01
N ARG A 40 -3.51 1.99 -1.93
CA ARG A 40 -4.61 1.93 -0.94
C ARG A 40 -4.13 1.88 0.50
N VAL A 41 -3.07 1.11 0.80
CA VAL A 41 -2.47 1.06 2.15
C VAL A 41 -1.93 2.43 2.55
N THR A 42 -1.26 3.13 1.63
CA THR A 42 -0.77 4.50 1.87
C THR A 42 -1.93 5.46 2.13
N ALA A 43 -2.99 5.39 1.33
CA ALA A 43 -4.19 6.20 1.52
C ALA A 43 -4.87 5.91 2.87
N LEU A 44 -4.99 4.64 3.25
CA LEU A 44 -5.56 4.21 4.52
C LEU A 44 -4.76 4.72 5.72
N ARG A 45 -3.42 4.66 5.66
CA ARG A 45 -2.53 5.28 6.67
C ARG A 45 -2.77 6.78 6.79
N GLY A 46 -2.88 7.47 5.65
CA GLY A 46 -3.16 8.90 5.62
C GLY A 46 -4.52 9.25 6.24
N LEU A 47 -5.56 8.48 5.91
CA LEU A 47 -6.90 8.63 6.50
C LEU A 47 -6.87 8.38 8.01
N PHE A 48 -6.24 7.29 8.44
CA PHE A 48 -6.12 6.95 9.86
C PHE A 48 -5.39 8.04 10.64
N LYS A 49 -4.27 8.56 10.13
CA LYS A 49 -3.55 9.66 10.78
C LYS A 49 -4.41 10.92 10.91
N ARG A 50 -5.18 11.28 9.87
CA ARG A 50 -6.09 12.44 9.94
C ARG A 50 -7.23 12.21 10.93
N ALA A 51 -7.81 11.01 10.94
CA ALA A 51 -8.86 10.64 11.89
C ALA A 51 -8.36 10.70 13.33
N MET A 52 -7.13 10.22 13.60
CA MET A 52 -6.49 10.32 14.92
C MET A 52 -6.34 11.76 15.40
N VAL A 53 -5.97 12.69 14.51
CA VAL A 53 -5.89 14.12 14.84
C VAL A 53 -7.29 14.66 15.14
N ALA A 54 -8.29 14.37 14.30
CA ALA A 54 -9.66 14.82 14.53
C ALA A 54 -10.29 14.24 15.81
N CYS A 55 -10.00 13.00 16.18
CA CYS A 55 -10.45 12.40 17.44
C CYS A 55 -9.82 13.06 18.67
N ARG A 56 -8.58 13.56 18.57
CA ARG A 56 -7.93 14.27 19.69
C ARG A 56 -8.65 15.56 20.03
N ASP A 57 -9.22 16.23 19.03
CA ASP A 57 -9.90 17.51 19.16
C ASP A 57 -11.43 17.35 19.34
N SER A 58 -11.89 16.12 19.60
CA SER A 58 -13.30 15.73 19.67
C SER A 58 -13.66 15.23 21.07
N ASP A 59 -14.90 15.48 21.51
CA ASP A 59 -15.46 14.90 22.75
C ASP A 59 -15.68 13.38 22.65
N PHE A 60 -15.48 12.79 21.46
CA PHE A 60 -15.59 11.36 21.23
C PHE A 60 -14.32 10.63 21.68
N GLU A 61 -14.36 10.01 22.86
CA GLU A 61 -13.28 9.16 23.35
C GLU A 61 -13.23 7.82 22.59
N SER A 62 -12.43 7.76 21.52
CA SER A 62 -12.08 6.47 20.91
C SER A 62 -11.23 5.65 21.88
N SER A 63 -11.66 4.43 22.23
CA SER A 63 -10.85 3.59 23.12
C SER A 63 -9.51 3.23 22.47
N GLN A 64 -8.42 3.31 23.24
CA GLN A 64 -7.06 2.98 22.81
C GLN A 64 -6.98 1.61 22.13
N ARG A 65 -7.82 0.66 22.55
CA ARG A 65 -7.94 -0.68 21.96
C ARG A 65 -8.39 -0.66 20.50
N HIS A 66 -9.36 0.17 20.13
CA HIS A 66 -9.82 0.27 18.73
C HIS A 66 -8.75 0.88 17.84
N LEU A 67 -8.07 1.92 18.30
CA LEU A 67 -6.99 2.57 17.57
C LEU A 67 -5.83 1.60 17.30
N LEU A 68 -5.46 0.82 18.32
CA LEU A 68 -4.44 -0.23 18.19
C LEU A 68 -4.86 -1.35 17.24
N ALA A 69 -6.14 -1.74 17.25
CA ALA A 69 -6.66 -2.75 16.33
C ALA A 69 -6.55 -2.28 14.86
N ILE A 70 -7.00 -1.06 14.57
CA ILE A 70 -6.92 -0.47 13.22
C ILE A 70 -5.46 -0.35 12.77
N ALA A 71 -4.56 0.11 13.64
CA ALA A 71 -3.14 0.20 13.34
C ALA A 71 -2.54 -1.17 12.96
N ARG A 72 -2.87 -2.22 13.73
CA ARG A 72 -2.43 -3.59 13.45
C ARG A 72 -2.96 -4.13 12.12
N ASP A 73 -4.20 -3.81 11.76
CA ASP A 73 -4.78 -4.24 10.48
C ASP A 73 -4.13 -3.54 9.29
N ILE A 74 -3.78 -2.26 9.42
CA ILE A 74 -2.98 -1.52 8.42
C ILE A 74 -1.60 -2.15 8.25
N ASP A 75 -0.94 -2.54 9.36
CA ASP A 75 0.35 -3.19 9.31
C ASP A 75 0.27 -4.58 8.69
N ARG A 76 -0.79 -5.34 8.97
CA ARG A 76 -1.07 -6.62 8.31
C ARG A 76 -1.26 -6.44 6.79
N ALA A 77 -2.00 -5.42 6.36
CA ALA A 77 -2.18 -5.12 4.94
C ALA A 77 -0.84 -4.73 4.28
N THR A 78 0.02 -4.01 5.00
CA THR A 78 1.38 -3.67 4.55
C THR A 78 2.23 -4.93 4.37
N ALA A 79 2.22 -5.83 5.36
CA ALA A 79 2.95 -7.09 5.28
C ALA A 79 2.45 -7.98 4.13
N ALA A 80 1.14 -8.01 3.87
CA ALA A 80 0.56 -8.72 2.74
C ALA A 80 1.06 -8.15 1.39
N ALA A 81 1.08 -6.82 1.25
CA ALA A 81 1.63 -6.16 0.07
C ALA A 81 3.13 -6.45 -0.12
N GLN A 82 3.90 -6.49 0.98
CA GLN A 82 5.31 -6.85 0.92
C GLN A 82 5.52 -8.32 0.51
N LYS A 83 4.68 -9.23 0.99
CA LYS A 83 4.70 -10.65 0.58
C LYS A 83 4.38 -10.79 -0.91
N MET A 84 3.43 -10.01 -1.44
CA MET A 84 3.14 -9.98 -2.88
C MET A 84 4.34 -9.47 -3.68
N ALA A 85 5.00 -8.40 -3.22
CA ALA A 85 6.20 -7.87 -3.88
C ALA A 85 7.33 -8.91 -3.94
N SER A 86 7.62 -9.57 -2.82
CA SER A 86 8.64 -10.63 -2.77
C SER A 86 8.35 -11.79 -3.73
N LYS A 87 7.08 -12.21 -3.86
CA LYS A 87 6.68 -13.24 -4.84
C LYS A 87 6.89 -12.81 -6.29
N LEU A 88 6.83 -11.51 -6.56
CA LEU A 88 7.03 -10.91 -7.89
C LEU A 88 8.50 -10.52 -8.15
N GLY A 89 9.41 -10.78 -7.19
CA GLY A 89 10.81 -10.41 -7.30
C GLY A 89 11.08 -8.90 -7.21
N ILE A 90 10.24 -8.18 -6.46
CA ILE A 90 10.28 -6.71 -6.26
C ILE A 90 10.60 -6.37 -4.81
#